data_AF-A0AAD7LHI5-F1
#
_entry.id   AF-A0AAD7LHI5-F1
#
_cell.length_a   1.000
_cell.length_b   1.000
_cell.length_c   1.000
_cell.angle_alpha   90.00
_cell.angle_beta   90.00
_cell.angle_gamma   90.00
#
_symmetry.space_group_name_H-M   'P 1'
#
loop_
_entity.id
_entity.type
_entity.pdbx_description
1 polymer ?
#
loop_
_entity_poly.entity_id
_entity_poly.type
_entity_poly.pdbx_seq_one_letter_code
_entity_poly.pdbx_strand_id
1 'polypeptide(L)'
;MVNTNIQLVQQQLAQQEKECHRIEARVAAMEENSRATREDGGSFGHLHKLLSIESSSQVLYVRDRIYGDLLSDVKVKRWRTILVVPEVKREAELLHELRDTRKQLRLLKKELNHIEDKMIRFELYRL
;
A
#
# COMPACT_ATOMS: atom_id res chain seq x y z
N MET A 1 -17.95 35.36 6.16
CA MET A 1 -16.76 34.72 5.54
C MET A 1 -16.83 33.18 5.53
N VAL A 2 -18.02 32.56 5.52
CA VAL A 2 -18.16 31.08 5.55
C VAL A 2 -18.55 30.49 4.19
N ASN A 3 -19.14 31.29 3.29
CA ASN A 3 -19.65 30.82 1.98
C ASN A 3 -18.57 30.47 0.94
N THR A 4 -17.39 31.09 1.00
CA THR A 4 -16.30 30.82 0.05
C THR A 4 -15.67 29.44 0.26
N ASN A 5 -15.63 28.93 1.49
CA ASN A 5 -15.10 27.59 1.78
C ASN A 5 -16.02 26.47 1.28
N ILE A 6 -17.34 26.67 1.37
CA ILE A 6 -18.32 25.69 0.87
C ILE A 6 -18.26 25.62 -0.67
N GLN A 7 -18.17 26.77 -1.35
CA GLN A 7 -18.01 26.80 -2.80
C GLN A 7 -16.69 26.15 -3.27
N LEU A 8 -15.59 26.38 -2.56
CA LEU A 8 -14.30 25.76 -2.89
C LEU A 8 -14.35 24.23 -2.73
N VAL A 9 -14.95 23.73 -1.65
CA VAL A 9 -15.11 22.29 -1.42
C VAL A 9 -16.04 21.67 -2.48
N GLN A 10 -17.12 22.34 -2.87
CA GLN A 10 -18.01 21.86 -3.95
C GLN A 10 -17.32 21.85 -5.32
N GLN A 11 -16.48 22.86 -5.62
CA GLN A 11 -15.67 22.86 -6.84
C GLN A 11 -14.65 21.73 -6.85
N GLN A 12 -14.01 21.45 -5.72
CA GLN A 12 -13.07 20.33 -5.58
C GLN A 12 -13.77 18.98 -5.74
N LEU A 13 -14.94 18.78 -5.12
CA LEU A 13 -15.75 17.58 -5.30
C LEU A 13 -16.18 17.39 -6.75
N ALA A 14 -16.71 18.42 -7.40
CA ALA A 14 -17.12 18.36 -8.80
C ALA A 14 -15.92 18.08 -9.74
N GLN A 15 -14.72 18.54 -9.38
CA GLN A 15 -13.50 18.25 -10.13
C GLN A 15 -13.02 16.81 -9.91
N GLN A 16 -13.17 16.28 -8.69
CA GLN A 16 -12.91 14.87 -8.39
C GLN A 16 -13.90 13.94 -9.11
N GLU A 17 -15.19 14.27 -9.13
CA GLU A 17 -16.24 13.49 -9.83
C GLU A 17 -15.99 13.43 -11.34
N LYS A 18 -15.59 14.55 -11.96
CA LYS A 18 -15.21 14.59 -13.38
C LYS A 18 -13.99 13.71 -13.68
N GLU A 19 -13.03 13.68 -12.76
CA GLU A 19 -11.84 12.83 -12.92
C GLU A 19 -12.17 11.35 -12.70
N CYS A 20 -13.05 11.03 -11.74
CA CYS A 20 -13.59 9.69 -11.55
C CYS A 20 -14.31 9.19 -12.81
N HIS A 21 -15.20 9.98 -13.42
CA HIS A 21 -15.89 9.58 -14.65
C HIS A 21 -14.95 9.41 -15.84
N ARG A 22 -13.88 10.21 -15.95
CA ARG A 22 -12.84 9.99 -16.97
C ARG A 22 -12.09 8.67 -16.75
N ILE A 23 -11.80 8.34 -15.50
CA ILE A 23 -11.14 7.08 -15.13
C ILE A 23 -12.09 5.90 -15.43
N GLU A 24 -13.36 5.99 -15.06
CA GLU A 24 -14.37 4.96 -15.32
C GLU A 24 -14.57 4.71 -16.81
N ALA A 25 -14.66 5.77 -17.63
CA ALA A 25 -14.75 5.63 -19.08
C ALA A 25 -13.49 4.97 -19.69
N ARG A 26 -12.30 5.29 -19.16
CA ARG A 26 -11.04 4.63 -19.58
C ARG A 26 -10.98 3.16 -19.14
N VAL A 27 -11.48 2.84 -17.95
CA VAL A 27 -11.55 1.46 -17.44
C VAL A 27 -12.53 0.63 -18.28
N ALA A 28 -13.70 1.18 -18.62
CA ALA A 28 -14.68 0.53 -19.49
C ALA A 28 -14.10 0.26 -20.90
N ALA A 29 -13.38 1.23 -21.48
CA ALA A 29 -12.67 1.03 -22.74
C ALA A 29 -11.54 -0.02 -22.63
N MET A 30 -10.91 -0.14 -21.45
CA MET A 30 -9.93 -1.18 -21.15
C MET A 30 -10.54 -2.57 -21.03
N GLU A 31 -11.74 -2.71 -20.43
CA GLU A 31 -12.46 -3.99 -20.34
C GLU A 31 -12.85 -4.53 -21.72
N GLU A 32 -13.21 -3.65 -22.66
CA GLU A 32 -13.53 -4.04 -24.04
C GLU A 32 -12.28 -4.49 -24.81
N ASN A 33 -11.14 -3.83 -24.60
CA ASN A 33 -9.87 -4.19 -25.24
C ASN A 33 -9.23 -5.47 -24.64
N SER A 34 -9.39 -5.71 -23.34
CA SER A 34 -8.84 -6.89 -22.66
C SER A 34 -9.63 -8.18 -22.92
N ARG A 35 -10.87 -8.09 -23.42
CA ARG A 35 -11.57 -9.26 -24.00
C ARG A 35 -11.01 -9.67 -25.36
N ALA A 36 -10.31 -8.78 -26.06
CA ALA A 36 -9.88 -9.01 -27.44
C ALA A 36 -8.47 -9.63 -27.57
N THR A 37 -7.59 -9.52 -26.57
CA THR A 37 -6.25 -10.11 -26.64
C THR A 37 -5.83 -10.77 -25.33
N ARG A 38 -5.94 -12.10 -25.30
CA ARG A 38 -5.24 -12.91 -24.29
C ARG A 38 -3.81 -13.12 -24.77
N GLU A 39 -2.88 -12.29 -24.31
CA GLU A 39 -1.46 -12.47 -24.58
C GLU A 39 -0.84 -13.44 -23.56
N ASP A 40 -0.63 -14.69 -23.98
CA ASP A 40 0.08 -15.68 -23.19
C ASP A 40 1.59 -15.35 -23.22
N GLY A 41 2.09 -14.62 -22.22
CA GLY A 41 3.54 -14.43 -21.99
C GLY A 41 4.13 -13.04 -22.28
N GLY A 42 3.33 -11.97 -22.27
CA GLY A 42 3.82 -10.60 -22.47
C GLY A 42 4.66 -10.04 -21.30
N SER A 43 5.78 -9.38 -21.62
CA SER A 43 6.57 -8.58 -20.66
C SER A 43 5.91 -7.22 -20.35
N PHE A 44 6.20 -6.66 -19.18
CA PHE A 44 5.67 -5.38 -18.69
C PHE A 44 5.78 -4.21 -19.70
N GLY A 45 6.82 -4.19 -20.53
CA GLY A 45 7.01 -3.19 -21.58
C GLY A 45 5.92 -3.22 -22.66
N HIS A 46 5.38 -4.40 -22.99
CA HIS A 46 4.25 -4.53 -23.91
C HIS A 46 2.97 -3.97 -23.31
N LEU A 47 2.72 -4.22 -22.03
CA LEU A 47 1.56 -3.69 -21.31
C LEU A 47 1.61 -2.15 -21.23
N HIS A 48 2.78 -1.55 -21.01
CA HIS A 48 2.94 -0.09 -21.01
C HIS A 48 2.65 0.55 -22.38
N LYS A 49 3.02 -0.14 -23.47
CA LYS A 49 2.80 0.33 -24.84
C LYS A 49 1.35 0.13 -25.30
N LEU A 50 0.70 -0.95 -24.88
CA LEU A 50 -0.71 -1.23 -25.18
C LEU A 50 -1.65 -0.26 -24.44
N LEU A 51 -1.30 0.08 -23.21
CA LEU A 51 -2.12 0.95 -22.36
C LEU A 51 -1.87 2.46 -22.58
N SER A 52 -0.89 2.84 -23.42
CA SER A 52 -0.50 4.24 -23.70
C SER A 52 -0.48 5.11 -22.43
N ILE A 53 0.17 4.62 -21.38
CA ILE A 53 0.21 5.32 -20.09
C ILE A 53 1.39 6.29 -20.11
N GLU A 54 1.12 7.59 -19.99
CA GLU A 54 2.15 8.63 -19.91
C GLU A 54 2.75 8.75 -18.51
N SER A 55 1.99 8.37 -17.47
CA SER A 55 2.43 8.49 -16.08
C SER A 55 2.19 7.23 -15.27
N SER A 56 3.28 6.69 -14.72
CA SER A 56 3.31 5.52 -13.84
C SER A 56 2.39 5.60 -12.60
N SER A 57 1.94 6.80 -12.20
CA SER A 57 1.04 7.01 -11.06
C SER A 57 -0.42 6.63 -11.34
N GLN A 58 -0.79 6.45 -12.61
CA GLN A 58 -2.15 6.11 -13.03
C GLN A 58 -2.47 4.62 -12.92
N VAL A 59 -1.45 3.77 -12.71
CA VAL A 59 -1.64 2.32 -12.58
C VAL A 59 -1.57 1.89 -11.13
N LEU A 60 -2.58 1.09 -10.75
CA LEU A 60 -2.71 0.49 -9.44
C LEU A 60 -2.61 -1.03 -9.60
N TYR A 61 -1.50 -1.59 -9.14
CA TYR A 61 -1.27 -3.03 -9.20
C TYR A 61 -1.81 -3.70 -7.94
N VAL A 62 -2.84 -4.53 -8.12
CA VAL A 62 -3.50 -5.26 -7.04
C VAL A 62 -2.96 -6.69 -7.01
N ARG A 63 -2.51 -7.15 -5.84
CA ARG A 63 -1.84 -8.45 -5.67
C ARG A 63 -2.33 -9.18 -4.43
N ASP A 64 -2.27 -10.51 -4.43
CA ASP A 64 -2.59 -11.39 -3.31
C ASP A 64 -1.38 -12.18 -2.76
N ARG A 65 -0.35 -12.41 -3.60
CA ARG A 65 0.85 -13.18 -3.23
C ARG A 65 2.08 -12.28 -3.15
N ILE A 66 2.61 -12.05 -1.95
CA ILE A 66 3.75 -11.13 -1.73
C ILE A 66 5.00 -11.59 -2.49
N TYR A 67 5.40 -12.86 -2.40
CA TYR A 67 6.70 -13.31 -2.89
C TYR A 67 6.81 -13.47 -4.41
N GLY A 68 5.72 -13.83 -5.10
CA GLY A 68 5.73 -14.08 -6.56
C GLY A 68 6.09 -12.86 -7.40
N ASP A 69 5.64 -11.68 -6.97
CA ASP A 69 5.78 -10.44 -7.75
C ASP A 69 6.56 -9.33 -7.01
N LEU A 70 7.06 -9.55 -5.77
CA LEU A 70 7.97 -8.59 -5.08
C LEU A 70 9.40 -8.68 -5.61
N LEU A 71 9.83 -9.85 -6.09
CA LEU A 71 11.18 -10.05 -6.63
C LEU A 71 11.35 -9.48 -8.06
N SER A 72 10.27 -9.33 -8.83
CA SER A 72 10.32 -8.78 -10.19
C SER A 72 10.05 -7.27 -10.25
N ASP A 73 9.30 -6.69 -9.30
CA ASP A 73 8.63 -5.40 -9.56
C ASP A 73 9.10 -4.20 -8.71
N VAL A 74 9.88 -4.41 -7.65
CA VAL A 74 10.30 -3.29 -6.76
C VAL A 74 11.37 -2.39 -7.37
N LYS A 75 12.12 -2.86 -8.39
CA LYS A 75 13.17 -2.06 -9.04
C LYS A 75 12.77 -1.39 -10.35
N VAL A 76 11.66 -1.78 -10.98
CA VAL A 76 11.38 -1.40 -12.39
C VAL A 76 10.04 -0.69 -12.59
N LYS A 77 9.13 -0.68 -11.60
CA LYS A 77 7.75 -0.20 -11.81
C LYS A 77 7.37 0.86 -10.77
N ARG A 78 7.23 2.12 -11.20
CA ARG A 78 6.69 3.23 -10.38
C ARG A 78 5.16 3.19 -10.25
N TRP A 79 4.57 1.99 -10.26
CA TRP A 79 3.12 1.82 -10.12
C TRP A 79 2.75 1.85 -8.64
N ARG A 80 1.55 2.35 -8.32
CA ARG A 80 1.01 2.22 -6.97
C ARG A 80 0.65 0.75 -6.76
N THR A 81 1.01 0.18 -5.62
CA THR A 81 0.70 -1.22 -5.30
C THR A 81 -0.32 -1.30 -4.18
N ILE A 82 -1.31 -2.17 -4.33
CA ILE A 82 -2.19 -2.60 -3.25
C ILE A 82 -2.00 -4.10 -3.07
N LEU A 83 -1.77 -4.50 -1.83
CA LEU A 83 -1.73 -5.90 -1.45
C LEU A 83 -3.03 -6.24 -0.75
N VAL A 84 -3.76 -7.19 -1.32
CA VAL A 84 -4.96 -7.78 -0.75
C VAL A 84 -4.52 -8.94 0.15
N VAL A 85 -4.64 -8.76 1.46
CA VAL A 85 -4.34 -9.78 2.46
C VAL A 85 -5.60 -10.04 3.28
N PRO A 86 -6.38 -11.10 2.97
CA PRO A 86 -7.64 -11.38 3.67
C PRO A 86 -7.43 -11.64 5.17
N GLU A 87 -6.27 -12.13 5.57
CA GLU A 87 -5.91 -12.47 6.95
C GLU A 87 -5.77 -11.22 7.85
N VAL A 88 -5.42 -10.06 7.28
CA VAL A 88 -5.17 -8.82 8.04
C VAL A 88 -6.39 -8.37 8.85
N LYS A 89 -7.61 -8.65 8.37
CA LYS A 89 -8.82 -8.34 9.15
C LYS A 89 -8.84 -9.09 10.48
N ARG A 90 -8.63 -10.41 10.42
CA ARG A 90 -8.62 -11.28 11.60
C ARG A 90 -7.44 -10.94 12.52
N GLU A 91 -6.28 -10.64 11.95
CA GLU A 91 -5.12 -10.20 12.71
C GLU A 91 -5.37 -8.89 13.44
N ALA A 92 -6.02 -7.90 12.81
CA ALA A 92 -6.33 -6.63 13.44
C ALA A 92 -7.27 -6.78 14.64
N GLU A 93 -8.27 -7.66 14.54
CA GLU A 93 -9.16 -8.02 15.66
C GLU A 93 -8.37 -8.66 16.81
N LEU A 94 -7.57 -9.69 16.53
CA LEU A 94 -6.74 -10.37 17.54
C LEU A 94 -5.70 -9.43 18.16
N LEU A 95 -5.12 -8.53 17.37
CA LEU A 95 -4.18 -7.51 17.85
C LEU A 95 -4.86 -6.51 18.80
N HIS A 96 -6.14 -6.24 18.60
CA HIS A 96 -6.92 -5.43 19.51
C HIS A 96 -7.19 -6.17 20.83
N GLU A 97 -7.64 -7.43 20.75
CA GLU A 97 -7.91 -8.28 21.92
C GLU A 97 -6.64 -8.51 22.78
N LEU A 98 -5.51 -8.79 22.14
CA LEU A 98 -4.23 -9.06 22.82
C LEU A 98 -3.45 -7.78 23.17
N ARG A 99 -4.07 -6.60 23.07
CA ARG A 99 -3.42 -5.30 23.29
C ARG A 99 -2.75 -5.23 24.66
N ASP A 100 -3.43 -5.67 25.70
CA ASP A 100 -2.94 -5.53 27.08
C ASP A 100 -1.81 -6.50 27.40
N THR A 101 -1.91 -7.75 26.95
CA THR A 101 -0.81 -8.72 26.98
C THR A 101 0.41 -8.18 26.23
N ARG A 102 0.20 -7.55 25.06
CA ARG A 102 1.29 -6.94 24.29
C ARG A 102 1.92 -5.74 25.01
N LYS A 103 1.14 -4.95 25.75
CA LYS A 103 1.67 -3.87 26.59
C LYS A 103 2.54 -4.45 27.72
N GLN A 104 2.06 -5.49 28.40
CA GLN A 104 2.84 -6.16 29.46
C GLN A 104 4.16 -6.71 28.91
N LEU A 105 4.12 -7.39 27.76
CA LEU A 105 5.31 -7.91 27.11
C LEU A 105 6.29 -6.80 26.71
N ARG A 106 5.79 -5.63 26.27
CA ARG A 106 6.64 -4.46 26.01
C ARG A 106 7.27 -3.89 27.28
N LEU A 107 6.57 -3.91 28.40
CA LEU A 107 7.12 -3.44 29.69
C LEU A 107 8.22 -4.38 30.17
N LEU A 108 7.97 -5.69 30.20
CA LEU A 108 8.96 -6.71 30.55
C LEU A 108 10.21 -6.62 29.66
N LYS A 109 10.01 -6.42 28.35
CA LYS A 109 11.14 -6.25 27.42
C LYS A 109 11.95 -4.98 27.70
N LYS A 110 11.31 -3.89 28.14
CA LYS A 110 12.03 -2.67 28.56
C LYS A 110 12.83 -2.91 29.84
N GLU A 111 12.27 -3.64 30.80
CA GLU A 111 12.98 -3.98 32.04
C GLU A 111 14.18 -4.88 31.76
N LEU A 112 14.01 -5.89 30.90
CA LEU A 112 15.10 -6.75 30.44
C LEU A 112 16.22 -5.92 29.80
N ASN A 113 15.89 -5.07 28.84
CA ASN A 113 16.86 -4.21 28.17
C ASN A 113 17.57 -3.26 29.16
N HIS A 114 16.86 -2.74 30.17
CA HIS A 114 17.46 -1.87 31.19
C HIS A 114 18.45 -2.62 32.09
N ILE A 115 18.15 -3.87 32.41
CA ILE A 115 19.06 -4.75 33.15
C ILE A 115 20.29 -5.08 32.30
N GLU A 116 20.08 -5.45 31.03
CA GLU A 116 21.17 -5.69 30.07
C GLU A 116 22.07 -4.45 29.94
N ASP A 117 21.50 -3.25 29.80
CA ASP A 117 22.25 -1.99 29.71
C ASP A 117 23.05 -1.69 30.98
N LYS A 118 22.54 -2.08 32.16
CA LYS A 118 23.30 -1.94 33.42
C LYS A 118 24.43 -2.94 33.47
N MET A 119 24.19 -4.19 33.07
CA MET A 119 25.19 -5.24 33.05
C MET A 119 26.34 -4.88 32.12
N ILE A 120 26.03 -4.46 30.89
CA ILE A 120 27.02 -3.98 29.91
C ILE A 120 27.82 -2.80 30.50
N ARG A 121 27.15 -1.84 31.15
CA ARG A 121 27.86 -0.72 31.80
C ARG A 121 28.81 -1.19 32.90
N PHE A 122 28.37 -2.09 33.77
CA PHE A 122 29.24 -2.62 34.83
C PHE A 122 30.44 -3.40 34.27
N GLU A 123 30.25 -4.11 33.16
CA GLU A 123 31.33 -4.85 32.49
C GLU A 123 32.35 -3.91 31.83
N LEU A 124 31.90 -2.77 31.30
CA LEU A 124 32.77 -1.72 30.77
C LEU A 124 33.60 -1.00 31.85
N TYR A 125 33.10 -0.89 33.09
CA TYR A 125 33.87 -0.34 34.22
C TYR A 125 34.80 -1.35 34.89
N ARG A 126 34.80 -2.60 34.43
CA ARG A 126 35.66 -3.68 34.95
C ARG A 126 36.95 -3.84 34.15
N LEU A 127 37.06 -3.18 32.99
CA LEU A 127 38.26 -3.03 32.18
C LEU A 127 38.89 -1.65 32.44
#